data_AF-A0A3D9CVF0-F1
#
_entry.id   AF-A0A3D9CVF0-F1
#
_cell.length_a   1.000
_cell.length_b   1.000
_cell.length_c   1.000
_cell.angle_alpha   90.00
_cell.angle_beta   90.00
_cell.angle_gamma   90.00
#
_symmetry.space_group_name_H-M   'P 1'
#
loop_
_entity.id
_entity.type
_entity.pdbx_description
1 polymer ?
#
loop_
_entity_poly.entity_id
_entity_poly.type
_entity_poly.pdbx_seq_one_letter_code
_entity_poly.pdbx_strand_id
1 'polypeptide(L)'
;MVKKVFSLVVLFFIFGCGQRYTKTGDGRLKAPRPDYKFKNADKFNASIYKQIDTNAYYEMIDVFWSNGKYEKLGSHTYPPSALQFYNNGYLRRVDITKINTDYNYSGHRGVIYLDKNGNLKIDLFQGISQDGSVGIVTYSVKIEGDKIYMLSPRHNFFNGNDRVCYVYEKR
;
A
#
# COMPACT_ATOMS: atom_id res chain seq x y z
N MET A 1 -29.22 -55.61 24.21
CA MET A 1 -29.93 -54.37 23.84
C MET A 1 -28.93 -53.20 23.89
N VAL A 2 -28.94 -52.37 22.86
CA VAL A 2 -27.78 -51.66 22.26
C VAL A 2 -27.12 -50.61 23.15
N LYS A 3 -25.83 -50.78 23.48
CA LYS A 3 -24.94 -49.69 23.94
C LYS A 3 -24.58 -48.82 22.75
N LYS A 4 -25.25 -47.68 22.57
CA LYS A 4 -24.89 -46.67 21.57
C LYS A 4 -23.70 -45.86 22.10
N VAL A 5 -22.50 -46.20 21.66
CA VAL A 5 -21.31 -45.34 21.82
C VAL A 5 -21.46 -44.21 20.82
N PHE A 6 -21.86 -43.03 21.28
CA PHE A 6 -21.82 -41.83 20.47
C PHE A 6 -20.34 -41.43 20.30
N SER A 7 -19.78 -41.82 19.16
CA SER A 7 -18.47 -41.36 18.70
C SER A 7 -18.60 -39.88 18.34
N LEU A 8 -18.27 -38.99 19.28
CA LEU A 8 -18.16 -37.56 19.00
C LEU A 8 -16.82 -37.31 18.32
N VAL A 9 -16.81 -37.49 16.99
CA VAL A 9 -15.75 -36.97 16.11
C VAL A 9 -15.82 -35.44 16.23
N VAL A 10 -15.04 -34.88 17.14
CA VAL A 10 -14.79 -33.43 17.17
C VAL A 10 -13.95 -33.13 15.94
N LEU A 11 -14.63 -32.64 14.90
CA LEU A 11 -14.02 -32.02 13.73
C LEU A 11 -12.96 -31.02 14.22
N PHE A 12 -11.71 -31.29 13.87
CA PHE A 12 -10.64 -30.31 13.80
C PHE A 12 -11.07 -29.22 12.78
N PHE A 13 -11.88 -28.26 13.21
CA PHE A 13 -11.91 -26.94 12.58
C PHE A 13 -10.62 -26.22 12.98
N ILE A 14 -9.52 -26.66 12.37
CA ILE A 14 -8.34 -25.81 12.22
C ILE A 14 -8.83 -24.67 11.32
N PHE A 15 -9.34 -23.60 11.92
CA PHE A 15 -9.27 -22.29 11.30
C PHE A 15 -7.79 -22.01 11.12
N GLY A 16 -7.21 -22.54 10.04
CA GLY A 16 -5.97 -22.03 9.52
C GLY A 16 -6.21 -20.54 9.37
N CYS A 17 -5.55 -19.73 10.20
CA CYS A 17 -5.37 -18.31 9.97
C CYS A 17 -4.70 -18.19 8.60
N GLY A 18 -5.51 -18.24 7.53
CA GLY A 18 -5.05 -18.35 6.17
C GLY A 18 -4.20 -17.13 5.87
N GLN A 19 -2.96 -17.35 5.44
CA GLN A 19 -2.03 -16.29 5.09
C GLN A 19 -2.72 -15.27 4.18
N ARG A 20 -2.87 -14.01 4.60
CA ARG A 20 -3.65 -12.97 3.88
C ARG A 20 -3.01 -12.47 2.58
N TYR A 21 -2.01 -13.18 2.07
CA TYR A 21 -1.21 -12.77 0.92
C TYR A 21 -0.93 -13.95 -0.02
N THR A 22 -0.54 -13.60 -1.24
CA THR A 22 0.10 -14.45 -2.24
C THR A 22 1.46 -13.85 -2.60
N LYS A 23 2.32 -14.60 -3.30
CA LYS A 23 3.53 -14.01 -3.89
C LYS A 23 3.18 -13.32 -5.21
N THR A 24 3.85 -12.23 -5.52
CA THR A 24 3.81 -11.61 -6.85
C THR A 24 4.39 -12.54 -7.91
N GLY A 25 4.10 -12.30 -9.19
CA GLY A 25 4.58 -13.14 -10.31
C GLY A 25 6.10 -13.27 -10.38
N ASP A 26 6.85 -12.24 -9.96
CA ASP A 26 8.31 -12.28 -9.83
C ASP A 26 8.82 -13.06 -8.59
N GLY A 27 7.91 -13.50 -7.72
CA GLY A 27 8.20 -14.26 -6.51
C GLY A 27 8.82 -13.47 -5.35
N ARG A 28 9.05 -12.15 -5.50
CA ARG A 28 9.84 -11.35 -4.55
C ARG A 28 9.00 -10.69 -3.47
N LEU A 29 7.81 -10.21 -3.82
CA LEU A 29 6.94 -9.48 -2.90
C LEU A 29 5.72 -10.30 -2.52
N LYS A 30 5.13 -9.94 -1.38
CA LYS A 30 3.83 -10.43 -0.94
C LYS A 30 2.77 -9.43 -1.38
N ALA A 31 1.79 -9.90 -2.16
CA ALA A 31 0.61 -9.15 -2.56
C ALA A 31 -0.61 -9.64 -1.77
N PRO A 32 -1.66 -8.83 -1.59
CA PRO A 32 -2.92 -9.34 -1.07
C PRO A 32 -3.43 -10.53 -1.87
N ARG A 33 -4.20 -11.42 -1.25
CA ARG A 33 -4.93 -12.44 -2.00
C ARG A 33 -5.92 -11.79 -2.98
N PRO A 34 -6.31 -12.47 -4.08
CA PRO A 34 -7.28 -11.94 -5.04
C PRO A 34 -8.64 -11.53 -4.42
N ASP A 35 -9.05 -12.18 -3.33
CA ASP A 35 -10.28 -11.89 -2.60
C ASP A 35 -10.12 -10.78 -1.53
N TYR A 36 -8.91 -10.26 -1.33
CA TYR A 36 -8.66 -9.20 -0.37
C TYR A 36 -9.28 -7.88 -0.82
N LYS A 37 -10.06 -7.26 0.07
CA LYS A 37 -10.64 -5.93 -0.14
C LYS A 37 -10.00 -4.93 0.80
N PHE A 38 -9.45 -3.86 0.24
CA PHE A 38 -8.99 -2.73 1.05
C PHE A 38 -10.22 -2.09 1.71
N LYS A 39 -10.13 -1.88 3.03
CA LYS A 39 -11.23 -1.32 3.83
C LYS A 39 -11.70 0.06 3.34
N ASN A 40 -10.81 0.82 2.71
CA ASN A 40 -11.09 2.18 2.23
C ASN A 40 -11.29 2.26 0.70
N ALA A 41 -11.39 1.13 0.00
CA ALA A 41 -11.59 1.13 -1.46
C ALA A 41 -12.93 1.79 -1.85
N ASP A 42 -13.96 1.63 -1.03
CA ASP A 42 -15.29 2.24 -1.17
C ASP A 42 -15.30 3.77 -1.00
N LYS A 43 -14.24 4.34 -0.43
CA LYS A 43 -14.05 5.79 -0.26
C LYS A 43 -13.32 6.44 -1.43
N PHE A 44 -13.02 5.67 -2.47
CA PHE A 44 -12.50 6.23 -3.71
C PHE A 44 -13.49 7.23 -4.30
N ASN A 45 -12.96 8.37 -4.76
CA ASN A 45 -13.73 9.39 -5.43
C ASN A 45 -13.05 9.71 -6.76
N ALA A 46 -13.77 9.55 -7.88
CA ALA A 46 -13.22 9.78 -9.21
C ALA A 46 -12.70 11.22 -9.43
N SER A 47 -13.13 12.19 -8.61
CA SER A 47 -12.60 13.56 -8.66
C SER A 47 -11.10 13.65 -8.33
N ILE A 48 -10.52 12.65 -7.65
CA ILE A 48 -9.07 12.52 -7.41
C ILE A 48 -8.31 12.55 -8.73
N TYR A 49 -8.84 11.92 -9.78
CA TYR A 49 -8.19 11.81 -11.09
C TYR A 49 -8.30 13.05 -11.97
N LYS A 50 -8.90 14.15 -11.47
CA LYS A 50 -8.71 15.47 -12.09
C LYS A 50 -7.28 15.97 -11.97
N GLN A 51 -6.49 15.42 -11.04
CA GLN A 51 -5.11 15.82 -10.75
C GLN A 51 -4.10 14.68 -10.95
N ILE A 52 -4.55 13.50 -11.39
CA ILE A 52 -3.70 12.33 -11.62
C ILE A 52 -4.01 11.79 -13.00
N ASP A 53 -2.97 11.61 -13.82
CA ASP A 53 -3.06 10.93 -15.10
C ASP A 53 -2.87 9.43 -14.90
N THR A 54 -3.92 8.64 -15.12
CA THR A 54 -3.88 7.19 -14.97
C THR A 54 -3.21 6.48 -16.15
N ASN A 55 -2.87 7.20 -17.23
CA ASN A 55 -2.09 6.67 -18.35
C ASN A 55 -0.59 6.88 -18.20
N ALA A 56 -0.16 7.62 -17.17
CA ALA A 56 1.24 7.92 -16.89
C ALA A 56 1.79 7.10 -15.72
N TYR A 57 3.11 7.06 -15.61
CA TYR A 57 3.81 6.63 -14.41
C TYR A 57 4.29 7.86 -13.64
N TYR A 58 4.37 7.73 -12.32
CA TYR A 58 4.96 8.74 -11.46
C TYR A 58 6.23 8.17 -10.85
N GLU A 59 7.39 8.61 -11.32
CA GLU A 59 8.70 8.13 -10.85
C GLU A 59 9.12 8.87 -9.57
N MET A 60 9.70 8.14 -8.62
CA MET A 60 10.23 8.75 -7.40
C MET A 60 11.47 9.59 -7.73
N ILE A 61 11.42 10.89 -7.45
CA ILE A 61 12.50 11.85 -7.72
C ILE A 61 13.22 12.33 -6.45
N ASP A 62 12.59 12.23 -5.28
CA ASP A 62 13.20 12.60 -4.01
C ASP A 62 12.57 11.81 -2.85
N VAL A 63 13.33 11.65 -1.78
CA VAL A 63 12.87 11.07 -0.52
C VAL A 63 13.60 11.71 0.65
N PHE A 64 12.84 12.15 1.65
CA PHE A 64 13.41 12.95 2.74
C PHE A 64 12.66 12.81 4.05
N TRP A 65 13.35 13.13 5.14
CA TRP A 65 12.75 13.32 6.47
C TRP A 65 11.94 14.61 6.49
N SER A 66 10.73 14.56 7.05
CA SER A 66 9.80 15.66 7.10
C SER A 66 9.18 15.83 8.48
N ASN A 67 8.93 17.08 8.86
CA ASN A 67 8.22 17.47 10.08
C ASN A 67 6.70 17.17 10.06
N GLY A 68 6.23 16.53 8.99
CA GLY A 68 4.83 16.21 8.77
C GLY A 68 4.02 17.26 8.02
N LYS A 69 4.65 18.37 7.60
CA LYS A 69 4.09 19.39 6.72
C LYS A 69 4.70 19.36 5.30
N TYR A 70 5.28 18.23 4.90
CA TYR A 70 5.98 18.05 3.62
C TYR A 70 7.24 18.91 3.45
N GLU A 71 7.70 19.56 4.52
CA GLU A 71 8.96 20.30 4.54
C GLU A 71 10.15 19.34 4.73
N LYS A 72 11.28 19.62 4.06
CA LYS A 72 12.48 18.78 4.07
C LYS A 72 13.38 19.15 5.27
N LEU A 73 13.59 18.18 6.16
CA LEU A 73 14.50 18.28 7.31
C LEU A 73 15.89 17.70 7.02
N GLY A 74 15.95 16.73 6.11
CA GLY A 74 17.19 16.06 5.71
C GLY A 74 16.92 14.98 4.68
N SER A 75 17.95 14.58 3.95
CA SER A 75 17.83 13.53 2.93
C SER A 75 17.56 12.16 3.58
N HIS A 76 16.81 11.33 2.86
CA HIS A 76 16.65 9.91 3.17
C HIS A 76 17.01 9.10 1.93
N THR A 77 17.22 7.80 2.08
CA THR A 77 17.50 6.92 0.94
C THR A 77 16.43 5.85 0.88
N TYR A 78 15.85 5.66 -0.31
CA TYR A 78 14.88 4.61 -0.57
C TYR A 78 15.11 4.03 -1.96
N PRO A 79 14.87 2.72 -2.17
CA PRO A 79 14.99 2.13 -3.50
C PRO A 79 14.13 2.86 -4.54
N PRO A 80 14.65 3.10 -5.76
CA PRO A 80 13.88 3.71 -6.84
C PRO A 80 12.55 2.98 -7.07
N SER A 81 11.47 3.74 -7.17
CA SER A 81 10.14 3.19 -7.40
C SER A 81 9.28 4.14 -8.20
N ALA A 82 8.19 3.62 -8.76
CA ALA A 82 7.18 4.40 -9.46
C ALA A 82 5.79 4.06 -8.92
N LEU A 83 4.87 5.01 -9.03
CA LEU A 83 3.44 4.79 -8.84
C LEU A 83 2.78 4.58 -10.20
N GLN A 84 1.90 3.59 -10.27
CA GLN A 84 1.01 3.33 -11.39
C GLN A 84 -0.43 3.31 -10.88
N PHE A 85 -1.29 4.17 -11.42
CA PHE A 85 -2.68 4.29 -11.01
C PHE A 85 -3.60 3.55 -12.00
N TYR A 86 -4.72 3.03 -11.51
CA TYR A 86 -5.76 2.37 -12.30
C TYR A 86 -7.07 3.12 -12.13
N ASN A 87 -7.94 3.12 -13.15
CA ASN A 87 -9.16 3.95 -13.20
C ASN A 87 -10.20 3.69 -12.08
N ASN A 88 -9.99 2.71 -11.21
CA ASN A 88 -10.90 2.29 -10.16
C ASN A 88 -10.41 2.62 -8.73
N GLY A 89 -9.45 3.52 -8.57
CA GLY A 89 -8.92 3.87 -7.25
C GLY A 89 -7.79 2.97 -6.78
N TYR A 90 -7.46 1.90 -7.51
CA TYR A 90 -6.33 1.05 -7.17
C TYR A 90 -5.04 1.64 -7.74
N LEU A 91 -3.92 1.29 -7.10
CA LEU A 91 -2.59 1.63 -7.60
C LEU A 91 -1.57 0.57 -7.23
N ARG A 92 -0.38 0.71 -7.82
CA ARG A 92 0.82 -0.04 -7.43
C ARG A 92 1.99 0.89 -7.19
N ARG A 93 2.80 0.57 -6.17
CA ARG A 93 4.17 1.07 -6.05
C ARG A 93 5.12 -0.02 -6.54
N VAL A 94 5.74 0.17 -7.68
CA VAL A 94 6.61 -0.80 -8.35
C VAL A 94 8.06 -0.34 -8.28
N ASP A 95 9.00 -1.29 -8.22
CA ASP A 95 10.40 -1.00 -8.52
C ASP A 95 10.49 -0.48 -9.97
N ILE A 96 11.20 0.62 -10.19
CA ILE A 96 11.29 1.28 -11.50
C ILE A 96 11.88 0.35 -12.58
N THR A 97 12.74 -0.58 -12.19
CA THR A 97 13.36 -1.57 -13.09
C THR A 97 12.43 -2.75 -13.41
N LYS A 98 11.25 -2.80 -12.77
CA LYS A 98 10.26 -3.88 -12.87
C LYS A 98 8.88 -3.36 -13.29
N ILE A 99 8.82 -2.18 -13.91
CA ILE A 99 7.59 -1.66 -14.51
C ILE A 99 7.12 -2.66 -15.57
N ASN A 100 5.90 -3.15 -15.39
CA ASN A 100 5.24 -4.11 -16.27
C ASN A 100 3.74 -3.80 -16.28
N THR A 101 3.08 -3.98 -17.42
CA THR A 101 1.63 -3.76 -17.57
C THR A 101 0.79 -4.77 -16.80
N ASP A 102 1.31 -5.96 -16.49
CA ASP A 102 0.63 -6.99 -15.71
C ASP A 102 0.53 -6.60 -14.22
N TYR A 103 -0.70 -6.35 -13.76
CA TYR A 103 -1.08 -6.06 -12.37
C TYR A 103 -0.60 -7.10 -11.35
N ASN A 104 -0.27 -8.33 -11.76
CA ASN A 104 0.14 -9.40 -10.84
C ASN A 104 1.66 -9.60 -10.76
N TYR A 105 2.43 -9.02 -11.70
CA TYR A 105 3.87 -9.28 -11.83
C TYR A 105 4.76 -8.86 -10.63
N SER A 106 4.75 -7.59 -10.21
CA SER A 106 5.66 -7.03 -9.18
C SER A 106 4.98 -5.97 -8.26
N GLY A 107 5.72 -5.25 -7.41
CA GLY A 107 5.22 -4.08 -6.65
C GLY A 107 4.28 -4.34 -5.46
N HIS A 108 3.99 -3.29 -4.70
CA HIS A 108 3.01 -3.25 -3.62
C HIS A 108 1.63 -2.84 -4.17
N ARG A 109 0.55 -3.42 -3.63
CA ARG A 109 -0.83 -3.06 -4.01
C ARG A 109 -1.38 -2.00 -3.08
N GLY A 110 -2.18 -1.09 -3.61
CA GLY A 110 -2.83 -0.09 -2.78
C GLY A 110 -4.10 0.48 -3.37
N VAL A 111 -4.70 1.36 -2.59
CA VAL A 111 -5.87 2.17 -2.98
C VAL A 111 -5.66 3.63 -2.60
N ILE A 112 -6.15 4.52 -3.45
CA ILE A 112 -6.20 5.97 -3.22
C ILE A 112 -7.63 6.39 -2.93
N TYR A 113 -7.84 7.23 -1.93
CA TYR A 113 -9.17 7.60 -1.46
C TYR A 113 -9.16 8.93 -0.71
N LEU A 114 -10.36 9.49 -0.46
CA LEU A 114 -10.54 10.64 0.43
C LEU A 114 -10.94 10.14 1.82
N ASP A 115 -10.27 10.63 2.87
CA ASP A 115 -10.73 10.37 4.23
C ASP A 115 -12.02 11.15 4.56
N LYS A 116 -12.57 10.93 5.75
CA LYS A 116 -13.81 11.57 6.21
C LYS A 116 -13.76 13.11 6.24
N ASN A 117 -12.57 13.69 6.21
CA ASN A 117 -12.34 15.13 6.22
C ASN A 117 -11.98 15.64 4.82
N GLY A 118 -12.06 14.80 3.78
CA GLY A 118 -11.69 15.15 2.41
C GLY A 118 -10.20 15.15 2.14
N ASN A 119 -9.34 14.66 3.05
CA ASN A 119 -7.90 14.60 2.78
C ASN A 119 -7.56 13.38 1.93
N LEU A 120 -6.67 13.56 0.97
CA LEU A 120 -6.19 12.49 0.11
C LEU A 120 -5.28 11.52 0.89
N LYS A 121 -5.55 10.22 0.76
CA LYS A 121 -4.81 9.14 1.39
C LYS A 121 -4.49 8.03 0.39
N ILE A 122 -3.39 7.32 0.65
CA ILE A 122 -3.05 6.06 -0.01
C ILE A 122 -2.82 4.99 1.04
N ASP A 123 -3.50 3.86 0.91
CA ASP A 123 -3.18 2.63 1.65
C ASP A 123 -2.31 1.73 0.77
N LEU A 124 -1.15 1.29 1.28
CA LEU A 124 -0.30 0.30 0.63
C LEU A 124 -0.20 -0.99 1.46
N PHE A 125 -0.40 -2.13 0.80
CA PHE A 125 -0.09 -3.45 1.34
C PHE A 125 1.39 -3.75 1.18
N GLN A 126 2.14 -3.75 2.28
CA GLN A 126 3.60 -3.88 2.28
C GLN A 126 4.12 -4.58 3.53
N GLY A 127 5.41 -4.92 3.52
CA GLY A 127 6.10 -5.46 4.69
C GLY A 127 6.14 -4.41 5.81
N ILE A 128 5.83 -4.82 7.04
CA ILE A 128 5.81 -3.93 8.22
C ILE A 128 6.81 -4.35 9.30
N SER A 129 7.50 -5.48 9.13
CA SER A 129 8.51 -5.98 10.06
C SER A 129 9.52 -6.90 9.38
N GLN A 130 10.64 -7.14 10.07
CA GLN A 130 11.77 -7.93 9.56
C GLN A 130 11.49 -9.44 9.47
N ASP A 131 10.49 -9.94 10.21
CA ASP A 131 10.00 -11.33 10.12
C ASP A 131 9.17 -11.60 8.84
N GLY A 132 9.05 -10.60 7.97
CA GLY A 132 8.28 -10.69 6.73
C GLY A 132 6.77 -10.58 6.94
N SER A 133 6.31 -10.09 8.10
CA SER A 133 4.90 -9.74 8.28
C SER A 133 4.50 -8.60 7.34
N VAL A 134 3.25 -8.62 6.90
CA VAL A 134 2.68 -7.67 5.96
C VAL A 134 1.47 -7.00 6.57
N GLY A 135 1.26 -5.74 6.22
CA GLY A 135 0.14 -4.95 6.68
C GLY A 135 -0.16 -3.79 5.76
N ILE A 136 -1.11 -2.95 6.19
CA ILE A 136 -1.47 -1.73 5.50
C ILE A 136 -0.71 -0.56 6.13
N VAL A 137 -0.03 0.21 5.30
CA VAL A 137 0.57 1.49 5.67
C VAL A 137 -0.20 2.60 4.97
N THR A 138 -0.79 3.50 5.75
CA THR A 138 -1.58 4.64 5.26
C THR A 138 -0.71 5.88 5.15
N TYR A 139 -0.59 6.43 3.94
CA TYR A 139 0.13 7.64 3.62
C TYR A 139 -0.83 8.83 3.50
N SER A 140 -0.40 10.00 3.98
CA SER A 140 -1.07 11.27 3.65
C SER A 140 -0.52 11.78 2.34
N VAL A 141 -1.39 12.27 1.46
CA VAL A 141 -1.01 12.63 0.09
C VAL A 141 -1.31 14.09 -0.18
N LYS A 142 -0.38 14.75 -0.87
CA LYS A 142 -0.55 16.10 -1.44
C LYS A 142 -0.15 16.03 -2.91
N ILE A 143 -0.91 16.68 -3.79
CA ILE A 143 -0.62 16.76 -5.22
C ILE A 143 -0.38 18.23 -5.56
N GLU A 144 0.72 18.52 -6.25
CA GLU A 144 1.08 19.87 -6.70
C GLU A 144 1.59 19.78 -8.15
N GLY A 145 0.73 20.14 -9.12
CA GLY A 145 1.02 19.95 -10.53
C GLY A 145 1.25 18.47 -10.85
N ASP A 146 2.39 18.16 -11.47
CA ASP A 146 2.79 16.80 -11.83
C ASP A 146 3.42 16.01 -10.68
N LYS A 147 3.50 16.58 -9.46
CA LYS A 147 4.13 15.96 -8.31
C LYS A 147 3.13 15.38 -7.33
N ILE A 148 3.43 14.17 -6.86
CA ILE A 148 2.71 13.48 -5.79
C ILE A 148 3.65 13.34 -4.59
N TYR A 149 3.26 13.95 -3.47
CA TYR A 149 3.95 13.85 -2.20
C TYR A 149 3.22 12.82 -1.34
N MET A 150 3.89 11.74 -0.97
CA MET A 150 3.38 10.72 -0.06
C MET A 150 4.12 10.79 1.27
N LEU A 151 3.42 11.19 2.33
CA LEU A 151 3.96 11.30 3.67
C LEU A 151 3.60 10.08 4.51
N SER A 152 4.61 9.38 5.03
CA SER A 152 4.44 8.18 5.86
C SER A 152 3.68 8.48 7.16
N PRO A 153 3.08 7.46 7.80
CA PRO A 153 2.68 7.62 9.20
C PRO A 153 3.92 7.87 10.08
N ARG A 154 3.69 8.34 11.31
CA ARG A 154 4.79 8.51 12.28
C ARG A 154 5.43 7.16 12.57
N HIS A 155 6.76 7.11 12.53
CA HIS A 155 7.52 5.87 12.66
C HIS A 155 7.68 5.42 14.12
N ASN A 156 7.68 6.35 15.08
CA ASN A 156 7.77 6.09 16.52
C ASN A 156 6.98 7.13 17.32
N PHE A 157 6.36 6.71 18.43
CA PHE A 157 5.64 7.63 19.33
C PHE A 157 6.59 8.44 20.24
N PHE A 158 7.83 7.97 20.45
CA PHE A 158 8.72 8.47 21.49
C PHE A 158 9.94 9.28 20.99
N ASN A 159 10.43 9.06 19.77
CA ASN A 159 11.69 9.66 19.29
C ASN A 159 11.53 10.43 17.95
N GLY A 160 10.69 11.46 17.96
CA GLY A 160 10.63 12.46 16.88
C GLY A 160 9.31 12.46 16.09
N ASN A 161 8.97 13.64 15.54
CA ASN A 161 7.85 13.82 14.62
C ASN A 161 8.19 13.41 13.18
N ASP A 162 9.36 12.79 12.99
CA ASP A 162 9.96 12.62 11.68
C ASP A 162 9.21 11.55 10.90
N ARG A 163 8.70 11.98 9.76
CA ARG A 163 8.04 11.15 8.76
C ARG A 163 8.91 11.10 7.53
N VAL A 164 8.81 10.04 6.75
CA VAL A 164 9.44 9.99 5.43
C VAL A 164 8.44 10.53 4.42
N CYS A 165 8.85 11.53 3.65
CA CYS A 165 8.13 12.04 2.49
C CYS A 165 8.77 11.46 1.23
N TYR A 166 7.96 10.84 0.38
CA TYR A 166 8.34 10.34 -0.94
C TYR A 166 7.75 11.27 -1.98
N VAL A 167 8.56 11.78 -2.89
CA VAL A 167 8.11 12.67 -3.96
C VAL A 167 8.19 11.93 -5.28
N TYR A 168 7.07 11.83 -5.96
CA TYR A 168 6.97 11.26 -7.29
C TYR A 168 6.58 12.34 -8.30
N GLU A 169 7.09 12.24 -9.52
CA GLU A 169 6.80 13.19 -10.61
C GLU A 169 6.36 12.42 -11.85
N LYS A 170 5.35 12.97 -12.54
CA LYS A 170 4.81 12.41 -13.79
C LYS A 170 5.90 12.29 -14.86
N ARG A 171 5.90 11.17 -15.57
CA ARG A 171 6.70 10.93 -16.79
C ARG A 171 5.81 10.61 -17.98
#